data_AF-A0A0H5CKH1-F1
#
_entry.id   AF-A0A0H5CKH1-F1
#
_cell.length_a   1.000
_cell.length_b   1.000
_cell.length_c   1.000
_cell.angle_alpha   90.00
_cell.angle_beta   90.00
_cell.angle_gamma   90.00
#
_symmetry.space_group_name_H-M   'P 1'
#
loop_
_entity.id
_entity.type
_entity.pdbx_description
1 polymer ?
#
loop_
_entity_poly.entity_id
_entity_poly.type
_entity_poly.pdbx_seq_one_letter_code
_entity_poly.pdbx_strand_id
1 'polypeptide(L)'
;MTEEAFWLLITRAAEQPCDREEQAEWLTEELTRLPVDQIVAFQIKLSEVRLRADTWPMWAAARVIQDGFCSDDSFWYFQLWLLTLGRATFARVVADPDTLAETDAVRALASRPMKTWSDQDWPDWESLDYAAHEAYQDATGREAGLEQALLETGHDLPVNPDPAAITWDVAEPDAVAEHLPKLTFLFSAKVA
;
A
#
# COMPACT_ATOMS: atom_id res chain seq x y z
N MET A 1 7.90 15.72 5.21
CA MET A 1 9.28 15.53 4.69
C MET A 1 9.28 15.63 3.17
N THR A 2 10.46 15.70 2.54
CA THR A 2 10.54 15.65 1.07
C THR A 2 10.12 14.27 0.55
N GLU A 3 9.69 14.20 -0.71
CA GLU A 3 9.32 12.93 -1.33
C GLU A 3 10.54 12.00 -1.46
N GLU A 4 11.74 12.54 -1.71
CA GLU A 4 12.99 11.77 -1.76
C GLU A 4 13.32 11.11 -0.41
N ALA A 5 13.18 11.84 0.70
CA ALA A 5 13.45 11.31 2.04
C ALA A 5 12.45 10.22 2.42
N PHE A 6 11.17 10.42 2.09
CA PHE A 6 10.13 9.43 2.29
C PHE A 6 10.43 8.12 1.55
N TRP A 7 10.70 8.19 0.24
CA TRP A 7 11.02 7.00 -0.55
C TRP A 7 12.29 6.31 -0.08
N LEU A 8 13.29 7.04 0.42
CA LEU A 8 14.48 6.45 1.00
C LEU A 8 14.15 5.61 2.25
N LEU A 9 13.29 6.09 3.14
CA LEU A 9 12.86 5.34 4.33
C LEU A 9 12.08 4.08 3.95
N ILE A 10 11.07 4.20 3.09
CA ILE A 10 10.28 3.07 2.59
C ILE A 10 11.15 2.02 1.91
N THR A 11 12.07 2.45 1.04
CA THR A 11 12.96 1.52 0.32
C THR A 11 13.86 0.78 1.31
N ARG A 12 14.46 1.49 2.27
CA ARG A 12 15.33 0.85 3.28
C ARG A 12 14.55 -0.11 4.19
N ALA A 13 13.30 0.20 4.52
CA ALA A 13 12.44 -0.70 5.29
C ALA A 13 12.15 -1.99 4.50
N ALA A 14 11.70 -1.86 3.25
CA ALA A 14 11.41 -3.00 2.37
C ALA A 14 12.65 -3.87 2.04
N GLU A 15 13.86 -3.30 2.13
CA GLU A 15 15.13 -4.00 1.92
C GLU A 15 15.66 -4.73 3.18
N GLN A 16 15.04 -4.55 4.35
CA GLN A 16 15.51 -5.29 5.55
C GLN A 16 15.30 -6.79 5.35
N PRO A 17 16.29 -7.64 5.71
CA PRO A 17 16.26 -9.08 5.49
C PRO A 17 15.45 -9.81 6.58
N CYS A 18 14.25 -9.32 6.85
CA CYS A 18 13.36 -9.75 7.93
C CYS A 18 11.91 -9.78 7.41
N ASP A 19 10.96 -10.24 8.22
CA ASP A 19 9.55 -10.26 7.79
C ASP A 19 8.92 -8.86 7.81
N ARG A 20 7.73 -8.71 7.22
CA ARG A 20 7.06 -7.40 7.10
C ARG A 20 6.78 -6.71 8.44
N GLU A 21 6.61 -7.48 9.52
CA GLU A 21 6.40 -6.91 10.85
C GLU A 21 7.71 -6.32 11.38
N GLU A 22 8.78 -7.10 11.32
CA GLU A 22 10.13 -6.64 11.69
C GLU A 22 10.60 -5.46 10.81
N GLN A 23 10.18 -5.41 9.54
CA GLN A 23 10.43 -4.27 8.64
C GLN A 23 9.70 -3.00 9.09
N ALA A 24 8.45 -3.14 9.56
CA ALA A 24 7.69 -2.02 10.10
C ALA A 24 8.27 -1.54 11.43
N GLU A 25 8.65 -2.45 12.33
CA GLU A 25 9.37 -2.13 13.58
C GLU A 25 10.66 -1.36 13.29
N TRP A 26 11.46 -1.80 12.31
CA TRP A 26 12.66 -1.09 11.89
C TRP A 26 12.36 0.34 11.42
N LEU A 27 11.28 0.52 10.65
CA LEU A 27 10.86 1.84 10.20
C LEU A 27 10.42 2.71 11.37
N THR A 28 9.65 2.17 12.32
CA THR A 28 9.26 2.83 13.56
C THR A 28 10.50 3.33 14.31
N GLU A 29 11.51 2.48 14.49
CA GLU A 29 12.76 2.87 15.16
C GLU A 29 13.50 4.01 14.45
N GLU A 30 13.59 3.96 13.11
CA GLU A 30 14.22 5.04 12.34
C GLU A 30 13.43 6.34 12.46
N LEU A 31 12.09 6.29 12.45
CA LEU A 31 11.23 7.45 12.63
C LEU A 31 11.38 8.05 14.04
N THR A 32 11.47 7.25 15.09
CA THR A 32 11.67 7.71 16.47
C THR A 32 12.99 8.47 16.65
N ARG A 33 14.00 8.22 15.80
CA ARG A 33 15.27 8.97 15.80
C ARG A 33 15.17 10.34 15.14
N LEU A 34 14.06 10.64 14.45
CA LEU A 34 13.81 11.93 13.83
C LEU A 34 13.17 12.93 14.80
N PRO A 35 13.27 14.24 14.52
CA PRO A 35 12.43 15.24 15.18
C PRO A 35 10.94 14.93 15.02
N VAL A 36 10.13 15.21 16.04
CA VAL A 36 8.68 14.93 16.07
C VAL A 36 7.93 15.51 14.87
N ASP A 37 8.30 16.70 14.41
CA ASP A 37 7.72 17.32 13.22
C ASP A 37 7.99 16.51 11.94
N GLN A 38 9.11 15.79 11.87
CA GLN A 38 9.42 14.90 10.77
C GLN A 38 8.62 13.59 10.82
N ILE A 39 8.26 13.10 12.02
CA ILE A 39 7.36 11.94 12.16
C ILE A 39 5.96 12.30 11.65
N VAL A 40 5.43 13.45 12.07
CA VAL A 40 4.15 13.98 11.54
C VAL A 40 4.24 14.18 10.03
N ALA A 41 5.34 14.75 9.55
CA ALA A 41 5.53 15.00 8.13
C ALA A 41 5.83 13.72 7.31
N PHE A 42 6.18 12.60 7.94
CA PHE A 42 6.19 11.26 7.34
C PHE A 42 4.75 10.81 7.10
N GLN A 43 3.89 10.84 8.13
CA GLN A 43 2.49 10.39 8.02
C GLN A 43 1.72 11.17 6.96
N ILE A 44 1.90 12.50 6.91
CA ILE A 44 1.31 13.33 5.85
C ILE A 44 1.78 12.83 4.47
N LYS A 45 3.09 12.57 4.30
CA LYS A 45 3.63 12.12 3.02
C LYS A 45 3.17 10.71 2.65
N LEU A 46 3.06 9.80 3.62
CA LEU A 46 2.53 8.46 3.44
C LEU A 46 1.12 8.53 2.87
N SER A 47 0.24 9.31 3.52
CA SER A 47 -1.13 9.52 3.08
C SER A 47 -1.21 10.14 1.68
N GLU A 48 -0.44 11.20 1.41
CA GLU A 48 -0.38 11.84 0.08
C GLU A 48 0.09 10.90 -1.04
N VAL A 49 1.05 10.01 -0.76
CA VAL A 49 1.56 9.05 -1.75
C VAL A 49 0.57 7.91 -1.93
N ARG A 50 0.05 7.33 -0.83
CA ARG A 50 -0.96 6.26 -0.84
C ARG A 50 -2.20 6.68 -1.64
N LEU A 51 -2.70 7.91 -1.43
CA LEU A 51 -3.87 8.45 -2.14
C LEU A 51 -3.76 8.40 -3.66
N ARG A 52 -2.54 8.42 -4.21
CA ARG A 52 -2.33 8.33 -5.66
C ARG A 52 -2.79 6.97 -6.22
N ALA A 53 -2.79 5.92 -5.39
CA ALA A 53 -3.30 4.60 -5.73
C ALA A 53 -4.79 4.42 -5.38
N ASP A 54 -5.45 5.43 -4.81
CA ASP A 54 -6.85 5.36 -4.36
C ASP A 54 -7.84 5.56 -5.51
N THR A 55 -7.90 4.55 -6.38
CA THR A 55 -8.72 4.58 -7.60
C THR A 55 -9.47 3.27 -7.79
N TRP A 56 -10.66 3.33 -8.37
CA TRP A 56 -11.44 2.13 -8.72
C TRP A 56 -10.69 1.14 -9.65
N PRO A 57 -9.91 1.57 -10.66
CA PRO A 57 -9.08 0.66 -11.44
C PRO A 57 -8.03 -0.07 -10.60
N MET A 58 -7.40 0.61 -9.63
CA MET A 58 -6.46 -0.05 -8.71
C MET A 58 -7.19 -1.02 -7.76
N TRP A 59 -8.40 -0.67 -7.31
CA TRP A 59 -9.25 -1.59 -6.53
C TRP A 59 -9.58 -2.85 -7.33
N ALA A 60 -9.98 -2.70 -8.59
CA ALA A 60 -10.24 -3.82 -9.47
C ALA A 60 -8.98 -4.69 -9.66
N ALA A 61 -7.79 -4.08 -9.79
CA ALA A 61 -6.53 -4.80 -9.86
C ALA A 61 -6.25 -5.60 -8.57
N ALA A 62 -6.44 -4.99 -7.39
CA ALA A 62 -6.32 -5.67 -6.10
C ALA A 62 -7.29 -6.86 -6.00
N ARG A 63 -8.55 -6.70 -6.45
CA ARG A 63 -9.54 -7.79 -6.50
C ARG A 63 -9.14 -8.92 -7.43
N VAL A 64 -8.57 -8.63 -8.61
CA VAL A 64 -8.09 -9.69 -9.52
C VAL A 64 -6.94 -10.47 -8.89
N ILE A 65 -5.99 -9.77 -8.27
CA ILE A 65 -4.82 -10.39 -7.64
C ILE A 65 -5.25 -11.25 -6.43
N GLN A 66 -6.16 -10.74 -5.61
CA GLN A 66 -6.61 -11.38 -4.37
C GLN A 66 -7.88 -12.23 -4.54
N ASP A 67 -8.21 -12.67 -5.77
CA ASP A 67 -9.35 -13.54 -6.07
C ASP A 67 -10.68 -13.08 -5.43
N GLY A 68 -10.94 -11.77 -5.49
CA GLY A 68 -12.13 -11.12 -4.95
C GLY A 68 -12.09 -10.79 -3.45
N PHE A 69 -11.09 -11.25 -2.71
CA PHE A 69 -10.88 -10.88 -1.30
C PHE A 69 -10.28 -9.47 -1.20
N CYS A 70 -11.14 -8.45 -1.34
CA CYS A 70 -10.74 -7.05 -1.24
C CYS A 70 -11.84 -6.21 -0.58
N SER A 71 -11.82 -6.12 0.75
CA SER A 71 -12.53 -5.11 1.55
C SER A 71 -11.78 -3.77 1.55
N ASP A 72 -12.40 -2.74 2.13
CA ASP A 72 -11.79 -1.42 2.39
C ASP A 72 -10.42 -1.56 3.09
N ASP A 73 -10.33 -2.32 4.18
CA ASP A 73 -9.06 -2.53 4.92
C ASP A 73 -8.00 -3.23 4.06
N SER A 74 -8.36 -4.33 3.40
CA SER A 74 -7.39 -5.04 2.55
C SER A 74 -6.95 -4.22 1.34
N PHE A 75 -7.81 -3.32 0.82
CA PHE A 75 -7.41 -2.40 -0.23
C PHE A 75 -6.46 -1.32 0.30
N TRP A 76 -6.73 -0.81 1.51
CA TRP A 76 -5.82 0.12 2.19
C TRP A 76 -4.42 -0.48 2.37
N TYR A 77 -4.34 -1.71 2.87
CA TYR A 77 -3.07 -2.40 3.05
C TYR A 77 -2.41 -2.80 1.73
N PHE A 78 -3.20 -3.09 0.69
CA PHE A 78 -2.68 -3.29 -0.65
C PHE A 78 -2.00 -2.02 -1.20
N GLN A 79 -2.59 -0.85 -0.96
CA GLN A 79 -1.96 0.41 -1.36
C GLN A 79 -0.63 0.63 -0.64
N LEU A 80 -0.54 0.31 0.65
CA LEU A 80 0.71 0.32 1.42
C LEU A 80 1.75 -0.66 0.85
N TRP A 81 1.32 -1.87 0.48
CA TRP A 81 2.18 -2.85 -0.18
C TRP A 81 2.75 -2.35 -1.52
N LEU A 82 1.98 -1.60 -2.31
CA LEU A 82 2.48 -1.06 -3.59
C LEU A 82 3.72 -0.16 -3.41
N LEU A 83 3.89 0.48 -2.25
CA LEU A 83 5.04 1.32 -1.97
C LEU A 83 6.34 0.48 -1.89
N THR A 84 6.25 -0.79 -1.50
CA THR A 84 7.40 -1.72 -1.43
C THR A 84 8.00 -2.02 -2.80
N LEU A 85 7.21 -1.88 -3.86
CA LEU A 85 7.64 -2.13 -5.24
C LEU A 85 8.61 -1.06 -5.75
N GLY A 86 8.83 -0.01 -4.94
CA GLY A 86 9.73 1.10 -5.20
C GLY A 86 9.07 2.22 -6.01
N ARG A 87 9.62 3.43 -5.86
CA ARG A 87 9.08 4.68 -6.44
C ARG A 87 8.73 4.58 -7.92
N ALA A 88 9.62 4.02 -8.74
CA ALA A 88 9.44 3.94 -10.19
C ALA A 88 8.30 2.98 -10.56
N THR A 89 8.23 1.82 -9.90
CA THR A 89 7.15 0.85 -10.11
C THR A 89 5.82 1.41 -9.64
N PHE A 90 5.78 2.01 -8.45
CA PHE A 90 4.60 2.65 -7.89
C PHE A 90 4.01 3.69 -8.86
N ALA A 91 4.85 4.60 -9.37
CA ALA A 91 4.41 5.61 -10.31
C ALA A 91 3.82 5.01 -11.61
N ARG A 92 4.41 3.91 -12.10
CA ARG A 92 3.94 3.20 -13.29
C ARG A 92 2.58 2.51 -13.06
N VAL A 93 2.42 1.80 -11.94
CA VAL A 93 1.17 1.07 -11.65
C VAL A 93 0.03 1.99 -11.26
N VAL A 94 0.31 3.15 -10.65
CA VAL A 94 -0.69 4.18 -10.43
C VAL A 94 -1.21 4.74 -11.75
N ALA A 95 -0.33 4.94 -12.74
CA ALA A 95 -0.72 5.44 -14.06
C ALA A 95 -1.48 4.39 -14.89
N ASP A 96 -1.12 3.12 -14.75
CA ASP A 96 -1.75 1.99 -15.43
C ASP A 96 -1.73 0.74 -14.52
N PRO A 97 -2.81 0.46 -13.77
CA PRO A 97 -2.85 -0.66 -12.84
C PRO A 97 -2.64 -2.03 -13.50
N ASP A 98 -2.96 -2.19 -14.78
CA ASP A 98 -2.77 -3.46 -15.50
C ASP A 98 -1.27 -3.82 -15.64
N THR A 99 -0.38 -2.84 -15.51
CA THR A 99 1.08 -3.06 -15.50
C THR A 99 1.59 -3.78 -14.24
N LEU A 100 0.74 -3.99 -13.23
CA LEU A 100 1.03 -4.87 -12.10
C LEU A 100 1.36 -6.30 -12.57
N ALA A 101 0.72 -6.78 -13.65
CA ALA A 101 0.96 -8.09 -14.25
C ALA A 101 2.41 -8.31 -14.75
N GLU A 102 3.18 -7.22 -14.89
CA GLU A 102 4.56 -7.24 -15.34
C GLU A 102 5.57 -7.24 -14.18
N THR A 103 5.12 -7.03 -12.94
CA THR A 103 6.00 -7.02 -11.76
C THR A 103 6.37 -8.43 -11.34
N ASP A 104 7.60 -8.61 -10.87
CA ASP A 104 8.06 -9.92 -10.38
C ASP A 104 7.24 -10.38 -9.16
N ALA A 105 6.85 -9.46 -8.28
CA ALA A 105 6.03 -9.75 -7.12
C ALA A 105 4.67 -10.35 -7.52
N VAL A 106 3.92 -9.71 -8.41
CA VAL A 106 2.61 -10.22 -8.87
C VAL A 106 2.75 -11.50 -9.69
N ARG A 107 3.83 -11.64 -10.47
CA ARG A 107 4.11 -12.89 -11.22
C ARG A 107 4.40 -14.06 -10.29
N ALA A 108 5.10 -13.84 -9.19
CA ALA A 108 5.33 -14.87 -8.17
C ALA A 108 4.03 -15.29 -7.45
N LEU A 109 3.10 -14.35 -7.24
CA LEU A 109 1.76 -14.65 -6.76
C LEU A 109 0.93 -15.43 -7.79
N ALA A 110 1.05 -15.07 -9.06
CA ALA A 110 0.39 -15.75 -10.16
C ALA A 110 0.95 -17.16 -10.42
N SER A 111 2.19 -17.47 -10.05
CA SER A 111 2.81 -18.77 -10.34
C SER A 111 2.35 -19.92 -9.44
N ARG A 112 1.52 -19.66 -8.42
CA ARG A 112 1.00 -20.68 -7.49
C ARG A 112 -0.45 -20.41 -7.07
N PRO A 113 -1.20 -21.43 -6.60
CA PRO A 113 -2.55 -21.23 -6.09
C PRO A 113 -2.57 -20.34 -4.85
N MET A 114 -3.56 -19.45 -4.73
CA MET A 114 -3.70 -18.52 -3.60
C MET A 114 -3.74 -19.23 -2.24
N LYS A 115 -4.36 -20.41 -2.15
CA LYS A 115 -4.37 -21.25 -0.94
C LYS A 115 -2.99 -21.70 -0.43
N THR A 116 -1.92 -21.47 -1.20
CA THR A 116 -0.54 -21.82 -0.83
C THR A 116 0.30 -20.59 -0.48
N TRP A 117 -0.31 -19.41 -0.50
CA TRP A 117 0.31 -18.18 -0.03
C TRP A 117 0.42 -18.25 1.50
N SER A 118 1.61 -17.95 1.99
CA SER A 118 1.85 -17.64 3.40
C SER A 118 1.42 -16.20 3.68
N ASP A 119 1.39 -15.82 4.95
CA ASP A 119 1.09 -14.44 5.35
C ASP A 119 2.01 -13.44 4.66
N GLN A 120 3.30 -13.77 4.49
CA GLN A 120 4.29 -12.92 3.81
C GLN A 120 4.12 -12.82 2.29
N ASP A 121 3.29 -13.69 1.69
CA ASP A 121 2.99 -13.64 0.27
C ASP A 121 1.79 -12.74 -0.04
N TRP A 122 0.92 -12.46 0.94
CA TRP A 122 -0.21 -11.58 0.69
C TRP A 122 0.27 -10.17 0.31
N PRO A 123 -0.32 -9.55 -0.73
CA PRO A 123 0.08 -8.21 -1.17
C PRO A 123 -0.53 -7.14 -0.26
N ASP A 124 -0.24 -7.20 1.03
CA ASP A 124 -0.67 -6.24 2.04
C ASP A 124 0.56 -5.71 2.83
N TRP A 125 0.38 -4.63 3.60
CA TRP A 125 1.34 -4.23 4.63
C TRP A 125 0.65 -3.42 5.70
N GLU A 126 -0.15 -4.09 6.53
CA GLU A 126 -0.91 -3.44 7.62
C GLU A 126 -0.01 -2.69 8.61
N SER A 127 1.06 -3.31 9.07
CA SER A 127 1.94 -2.72 10.09
C SER A 127 2.66 -1.44 9.65
N LEU A 128 2.81 -1.19 8.34
CA LEU A 128 3.33 0.08 7.84
C LEU A 128 2.43 1.27 8.22
N ASP A 129 1.12 1.08 8.35
CA ASP A 129 0.18 2.16 8.69
C ASP A 129 0.38 2.68 10.12
N TYR A 130 0.86 1.81 11.01
CA TYR A 130 1.06 2.12 12.43
C TYR A 130 2.44 2.73 12.74
N ALA A 131 3.41 2.60 11.83
CA ALA A 131 4.80 2.94 12.11
C ALA A 131 5.01 4.40 12.58
N ALA A 132 4.30 5.35 11.98
CA ALA A 132 4.38 6.76 12.39
C ALA A 132 3.67 7.01 13.73
N HIS A 133 2.55 6.33 13.97
CA HIS A 133 1.77 6.46 15.19
C HIS A 133 2.58 5.97 16.39
N GLU A 134 3.17 4.79 16.28
CA GLU A 134 4.05 4.21 17.30
C GLU A 134 5.29 5.08 17.53
N ALA A 135 5.96 5.51 16.47
CA ALA A 135 7.14 6.37 16.60
C ALA A 135 6.81 7.70 17.29
N TYR A 136 5.66 8.29 16.97
CA TYR A 136 5.20 9.52 17.61
C TYR A 136 4.90 9.30 19.10
N GLN A 137 4.22 8.20 19.43
CA GLN A 137 3.92 7.83 20.81
C GLN A 137 5.22 7.63 21.61
N ASP A 138 6.20 6.91 21.07
CA ASP A 138 7.49 6.67 21.72
C ASP A 138 8.30 7.96 21.92
N ALA A 139 8.30 8.85 20.92
CA ALA A 139 9.04 10.10 21.00
C ALA A 139 8.42 11.13 21.96
N THR A 140 7.11 11.06 22.20
CA THR A 140 6.36 12.11 22.95
C THR A 140 5.74 11.64 24.26
N GLY A 141 5.58 10.32 24.45
CA GLY A 141 4.81 9.72 25.54
C GLY A 141 3.30 9.97 25.46
N ARG A 142 2.78 10.41 24.31
CA ARG A 142 1.34 10.71 24.13
C ARG A 142 0.67 9.60 23.31
N GLU A 143 -0.16 8.80 23.97
CA GLU A 143 -1.03 7.82 23.31
C GLU A 143 -2.03 8.54 22.39
N ALA A 144 -2.24 8.03 21.17
CA ALA A 144 -3.14 8.62 20.15
C ALA A 144 -2.87 10.13 19.90
N GLY A 145 -1.61 10.55 20.03
CA GLY A 145 -1.22 11.95 19.92
C GLY A 145 -0.92 12.41 18.49
N LEU A 146 -0.73 11.48 17.55
CA LEU A 146 -0.38 11.80 16.17
C LEU A 146 -1.58 12.41 15.43
N GLU A 147 -2.77 11.85 15.62
CA GLU A 147 -4.02 12.32 15.03
C GLU A 147 -4.29 13.77 15.43
N GLN A 148 -4.10 14.08 16.72
CA GLN A 148 -4.23 15.45 17.20
C GLN A 148 -3.19 16.38 16.56
N ALA A 149 -1.93 15.96 16.46
CA ALA A 149 -0.88 16.76 15.82
C ALA A 149 -1.15 17.02 14.34
N LEU A 150 -1.68 16.02 13.61
CA LEU A 150 -2.11 16.17 12.22
C LEU A 150 -3.22 17.21 12.11
N LEU A 151 -4.27 17.12 12.95
CA LEU A 151 -5.36 18.09 12.97
C LEU A 151 -4.88 19.51 13.31
N GLU A 152 -3.98 19.67 14.27
CA GLU A 152 -3.38 20.97 14.64
C GLU A 152 -2.56 21.59 13.50
N THR A 153 -2.03 20.77 12.61
CA THR A 153 -1.35 21.22 11.38
C THR A 153 -2.29 21.38 10.17
N GLY A 154 -3.60 21.17 10.37
CA GLY A 154 -4.62 21.30 9.33
C GLY A 154 -4.77 20.09 8.42
N HIS A 155 -4.25 18.92 8.82
CA HIS A 155 -4.36 17.66 8.08
C HIS A 155 -5.39 16.76 8.74
N ASP A 156 -6.57 16.66 8.13
CA ASP A 156 -7.58 15.66 8.45
C ASP A 156 -7.44 14.52 7.42
N LEU A 157 -6.79 13.42 7.83
CA LEU A 157 -6.46 12.34 6.92
C LEU A 157 -7.65 11.39 6.77
N PRO A 158 -7.87 10.80 5.58
CA PRO A 158 -8.92 9.81 5.40
C PRO A 158 -8.65 8.59 6.28
N VAL A 159 -9.74 7.94 6.70
CA VAL A 159 -9.71 6.71 7.53
C VAL A 159 -10.15 5.47 6.75
N ASN A 160 -10.64 5.65 5.52
CA ASN A 160 -11.03 4.59 4.60
C ASN A 160 -10.69 5.01 3.17
N PRO A 161 -10.51 4.07 2.23
CA PRO A 161 -10.48 4.37 0.81
C PRO A 161 -11.76 5.09 0.36
N ASP A 162 -11.64 6.10 -0.51
CA ASP A 162 -12.79 6.79 -1.11
C ASP A 162 -12.49 7.16 -2.58
N PRO A 163 -12.31 6.15 -3.45
CA PRO A 163 -11.96 6.40 -4.84
C PRO A 163 -13.07 7.15 -5.60
N ALA A 164 -12.67 8.20 -6.32
CA ALA A 164 -13.58 8.99 -7.16
C ALA A 164 -14.31 8.12 -8.19
N ALA A 165 -15.60 8.40 -8.40
CA ALA A 165 -16.46 7.61 -9.28
C ALA A 165 -15.89 7.42 -10.70
N ILE A 166 -16.15 6.24 -11.28
CA ILE A 166 -15.76 5.87 -12.64
C ILE A 166 -16.97 5.47 -13.49
N THR A 167 -16.76 5.29 -14.80
CA THR A 167 -17.82 5.03 -15.79
C THR A 167 -18.09 3.55 -16.08
N TRP A 168 -17.27 2.63 -15.57
CA TRP A 168 -17.40 1.20 -15.79
C TRP A 168 -17.59 0.46 -14.46
N ASP A 169 -18.22 -0.71 -14.52
CA ASP A 169 -18.53 -1.49 -13.31
C ASP A 169 -17.35 -2.36 -12.90
N VAL A 170 -16.68 -2.00 -11.80
CA VAL A 170 -15.55 -2.77 -11.25
C VAL A 170 -15.93 -4.13 -10.67
N ALA A 171 -17.23 -4.40 -10.48
CA ALA A 171 -17.72 -5.69 -10.03
C ALA A 171 -18.04 -6.63 -11.20
N GLU A 172 -18.14 -6.12 -12.43
CA GLU A 172 -18.50 -6.90 -13.62
C GLU A 172 -17.24 -7.52 -14.26
N PRO A 173 -17.10 -8.86 -14.32
CA PRO A 173 -15.88 -9.52 -14.79
C PRO A 173 -15.46 -9.15 -16.22
N ASP A 174 -16.42 -8.98 -17.13
CA ASP A 174 -16.13 -8.62 -18.52
C ASP A 174 -15.58 -7.18 -18.62
N ALA A 175 -16.13 -6.26 -17.83
CA ALA A 175 -15.63 -4.88 -17.76
C ALA A 175 -14.22 -4.83 -17.15
N VAL A 176 -13.97 -5.63 -16.10
CA VAL A 176 -12.63 -5.80 -15.52
C VAL A 176 -11.65 -6.38 -16.55
N ALA A 177 -12.04 -7.40 -17.32
CA ALA A 177 -11.18 -8.00 -18.35
C ALA A 177 -10.87 -7.03 -19.51
N GLU A 178 -11.79 -6.13 -19.86
CA GLU A 178 -11.57 -5.09 -20.86
C GLU A 178 -10.55 -4.03 -20.38
N HIS A 179 -10.61 -3.65 -19.11
CA HIS A 179 -9.78 -2.58 -18.55
C HIS A 179 -8.46 -3.07 -17.91
N LEU A 180 -8.40 -4.33 -17.47
CA LEU A 180 -7.22 -4.98 -16.88
C LEU A 180 -6.90 -6.32 -17.59
N PRO A 181 -6.69 -6.32 -18.92
CA PRO A 181 -6.56 -7.55 -19.69
C PRO A 181 -5.33 -8.38 -19.30
N LYS A 182 -4.19 -7.77 -18.94
CA LYS A 182 -2.97 -8.51 -18.58
C LYS A 182 -3.13 -9.20 -17.23
N LEU A 183 -3.67 -8.49 -16.22
CA LEU A 183 -3.94 -9.07 -14.90
C LEU A 183 -4.97 -10.20 -14.99
N THR A 184 -6.09 -9.96 -15.67
CA THR A 184 -7.11 -10.99 -15.85
C THR A 184 -6.54 -12.22 -16.55
N PHE A 185 -5.76 -12.05 -17.63
CA PHE A 185 -5.08 -13.16 -18.29
C PHE A 185 -4.13 -13.91 -17.35
N LEU A 186 -3.31 -13.17 -16.59
CA LEU A 186 -2.31 -13.75 -15.70
C LEU A 186 -2.93 -14.61 -14.58
N PHE A 187 -4.08 -14.21 -14.03
CA PHE A 187 -4.74 -14.93 -12.94
C PHE A 187 -5.80 -15.96 -13.42
N SER A 188 -6.33 -15.83 -14.64
CA SER A 188 -7.26 -16.82 -15.24
C SER A 188 -6.57 -18.07 -15.78
N ALA A 189 -5.27 -18.01 -16.11
CA ALA A 189 -4.48 -19.16 -16.56
C ALA A 189 -4.32 -20.28 -15.50
N LYS A 190 -4.89 -20.11 -14.29
CA LYS A 190 -4.86 -21.06 -13.17
C LYS A 190 -5.89 -22.19 -13.24
N VAL A 191 -6.68 -22.29 -14.32
CA VAL A 191 -7.65 -23.38 -14.54
C VAL A 191 -7.17 -24.33 -15.64
N ALA A 192 -6.13 -25.12 -15.36
CA ALA A 192 -5.79 -26.33 -16.12
C ALA A 192 -5.05 -27.34 -15.22
#